data_AF-G2INT1-F1
#
_entry.id   AF-G2INT1-F1
#
_cell.length_a   1.000
_cell.length_b   1.000
_cell.length_c   1.000
_cell.angle_alpha   90.00
_cell.angle_beta   90.00
_cell.angle_gamma   90.00
#
_symmetry.space_group_name_H-M   'P 1'
#
loop_
_entity.id
_entity.type
_entity.pdbx_description
1 polymer ?
#
loop_
_entity_poly.entity_id
_entity_poly.type
_entity_poly.pdbx_seq_one_letter_code
_entity_poly.pdbx_strand_id
1 'polypeptide(L)'
;MSESNRPESPDQPAQGAGEAGATSRRQLLRMGAVAGTVVLTIQPGIAQAATSVLTCTIPVPDPARAGQAIAPDGTTVTRGTSGAFPGGRVFTGEDVRSGLRGGNLPGTGYEEGQAYLNYIRRLRHGRSGFTCYASLMAAR
;
A
#
# COMPACT_ATOMS: atom_id res chain seq x y z
N MET A 1 35.70 27.12 0.85
CA MET A 1 35.94 26.05 -0.14
C MET A 1 34.59 25.47 -0.52
N SER A 2 34.09 25.78 -1.72
CA SER A 2 32.79 25.34 -2.23
C SER A 2 33.06 24.46 -3.45
N GLU A 3 32.94 23.14 -3.32
CA GLU A 3 32.96 22.21 -4.45
C GLU A 3 31.56 21.63 -4.62
N SER A 4 30.78 22.29 -5.48
CA SER A 4 29.52 21.76 -5.98
C SER A 4 29.82 20.93 -7.22
N ASN A 5 29.77 19.62 -7.04
CA ASN A 5 29.92 18.58 -8.04
C ASN A 5 28.93 18.79 -9.21
N ARG A 6 29.44 18.79 -10.44
CA ARG A 6 28.70 18.74 -11.71
C ARG A 6 28.80 17.28 -12.17
N PRO A 7 27.71 16.63 -12.57
CA PRO A 7 27.45 16.63 -14.01
C PRO A 7 25.96 16.50 -14.36
N GLU A 8 25.48 17.30 -15.29
CA GLU A 8 24.35 16.85 -16.12
C GLU A 8 24.43 17.54 -17.48
N SER A 9 24.99 16.80 -18.43
CA SER A 9 24.58 16.90 -19.82
C SER A 9 23.52 15.83 -20.02
N PRO A 10 22.36 16.22 -20.56
CA PRO A 10 21.76 15.42 -21.60
C PRO A 10 21.76 16.21 -22.90
N ASP A 11 22.26 15.55 -23.94
CA ASP A 11 22.01 15.81 -25.35
C ASP A 11 20.62 16.44 -25.58
N GLN A 12 20.63 17.72 -25.98
CA GLN A 12 19.48 18.37 -26.55
C GLN A 12 19.42 17.98 -28.03
N PRO A 13 18.39 17.27 -28.53
CA PRO A 13 18.19 17.18 -29.96
C PRO A 13 17.78 18.55 -30.48
N ALA A 14 18.59 19.08 -31.39
CA ALA A 14 18.45 20.38 -32.01
C ALA A 14 17.05 20.60 -32.60
N GLN A 15 16.39 21.67 -32.16
CA GLN A 15 15.29 22.30 -32.88
C GLN A 15 15.80 23.64 -33.40
N GLY A 16 16.08 23.69 -34.71
CA GLY A 16 16.48 24.90 -35.42
C GLY A 16 15.87 24.89 -36.82
N ALA A 17 14.82 25.67 -37.00
CA ALA A 17 14.17 25.91 -38.28
C ALA A 17 14.90 27.04 -39.04
N GLY A 18 14.97 26.92 -40.37
CA GLY A 18 14.76 28.05 -41.27
C GLY A 18 15.97 28.58 -42.03
N GLU A 19 16.38 27.90 -43.10
CA GLU A 19 16.90 28.59 -44.29
C GLU A 19 15.73 28.87 -45.24
N ALA A 20 15.57 30.15 -45.59
CA ALA A 20 14.54 30.66 -46.46
C ALA A 20 14.81 30.25 -47.92
N GLY A 21 14.01 29.32 -48.44
CA GLY A 21 13.99 28.95 -49.85
C GLY A 21 12.57 28.60 -50.28
N ALA A 22 11.88 29.55 -50.91
CA ALA A 22 10.63 29.41 -51.67
C ALA A 22 9.70 28.27 -51.23
N THR A 23 9.06 28.40 -50.07
CA THR A 23 8.08 27.42 -49.59
C THR A 23 6.79 27.51 -50.39
N SER A 24 6.64 26.62 -51.38
CA SER A 24 5.39 26.44 -52.13
C SER A 24 4.24 26.11 -51.17
N ARG A 25 3.10 26.80 -51.32
CA ARG A 25 1.84 26.56 -50.58
C ARG A 25 1.42 25.07 -50.59
N ARG A 26 1.86 24.31 -51.59
CA ARG A 26 1.58 22.88 -51.75
C ARG A 26 2.44 21.98 -50.85
N GLN A 27 3.56 22.47 -50.35
CA GLN A 27 4.49 21.73 -49.49
C GLN A 27 4.12 21.85 -48.01
N LEU A 28 3.50 22.97 -47.61
CA LEU A 28 2.99 23.18 -46.24
C LEU A 28 1.81 22.25 -45.90
N LEU A 29 1.02 21.84 -46.91
CA LEU A 29 -0.09 20.88 -46.75
C LEU A 29 0.38 19.42 -46.67
N ARG A 30 1.66 19.13 -46.92
CA ARG A 30 2.24 17.77 -46.83
C ARG A 30 2.91 17.47 -45.51
N MET A 31 3.04 18.47 -44.63
CA MET A 31 3.62 18.29 -43.29
C MET A 31 2.52 17.97 -42.28
N GLY A 32 1.83 16.84 -42.50
CA GLY A 32 0.99 16.22 -41.49
C GLY A 32 1.87 15.65 -40.39
N ALA A 33 2.27 16.49 -39.44
CA ALA A 33 2.98 16.05 -38.24
C ALA A 33 2.01 15.28 -37.35
N VAL A 34 1.96 13.96 -37.51
CA VAL A 34 1.30 13.07 -36.57
C VAL A 34 2.23 12.95 -35.36
N ALA A 35 1.95 13.74 -34.31
CA ALA A 35 2.59 13.53 -33.02
C ALA A 35 2.04 12.22 -32.43
N GLY A 36 2.79 11.13 -32.57
CA GLY A 36 2.47 9.87 -31.93
C GLY A 36 2.75 9.96 -30.43
N THR A 37 1.70 10.00 -29.61
CA THR A 37 1.85 9.84 -28.15
C THR A 37 2.18 8.38 -27.88
N VAL A 38 3.45 8.06 -27.60
CA VAL A 38 3.82 6.74 -27.11
C VAL A 38 3.36 6.65 -25.66
N VAL A 39 2.28 5.92 -25.44
CA VAL A 39 1.93 5.43 -24.10
C VAL A 39 2.90 4.31 -23.78
N LEU A 40 3.95 4.62 -23.03
CA LEU A 40 4.82 3.60 -22.46
C LEU A 40 4.06 2.97 -21.30
N THR A 41 3.56 1.77 -21.52
CA THR A 41 3.04 0.92 -20.45
C THR A 41 4.23 0.47 -19.62
N ILE A 42 4.53 1.17 -18.53
CA ILE A 42 5.43 0.65 -17.50
C ILE A 42 4.66 -0.48 -16.84
N GLN A 43 4.94 -1.72 -17.24
CA GLN A 43 4.52 -2.87 -16.45
C GLN A 43 5.53 -2.93 -15.29
N PRO A 44 5.18 -2.51 -14.06
CA PRO A 44 6.08 -2.74 -12.95
C PRO A 44 6.32 -4.25 -12.89
N GLY A 45 7.58 -4.64 -13.04
CA GLY A 45 8.02 -6.01 -12.83
C GLY A 45 7.71 -6.38 -11.38
N ILE A 46 6.55 -6.97 -11.16
CA ILE A 46 6.09 -7.56 -9.91
C ILE A 46 6.89 -8.82 -9.60
N ALA A 47 8.21 -8.69 -9.46
CA ALA A 47 9.05 -9.81 -9.06
C ALA A 47 9.26 -9.84 -7.54
N GLN A 48 9.04 -8.75 -6.77
CA GLN A 48 9.32 -8.75 -5.31
C GLN A 48 8.35 -7.89 -4.45
N ALA A 49 7.28 -7.30 -5.00
CA ALA A 49 6.36 -6.46 -4.20
C ALA A 49 5.37 -7.27 -3.32
N ALA A 50 5.40 -8.60 -3.37
CA ALA A 50 4.47 -9.45 -2.63
C ALA A 50 4.94 -9.80 -1.20
N THR A 51 6.20 -9.58 -0.84
CA THR A 51 6.74 -9.96 0.47
C THR A 51 6.50 -8.88 1.53
N SER A 52 6.54 -7.59 1.17
CA SER A 52 6.37 -6.49 2.14
C SER A 52 4.95 -6.38 2.72
N VAL A 53 3.92 -6.86 2.02
CA VAL A 53 2.53 -6.86 2.50
C VAL A 53 2.31 -7.89 3.59
N LEU A 54 3.17 -8.91 3.65
CA LEU A 54 3.06 -9.95 4.67
C LEU A 54 3.76 -9.51 5.96
N THR A 55 4.87 -8.76 5.87
CA THR A 55 5.70 -8.35 7.02
C THR A 55 5.15 -7.20 7.86
N CYS A 56 3.91 -6.75 7.63
CA CYS A 56 3.30 -5.69 8.43
C CYS A 56 2.75 -6.23 9.77
N THR A 57 2.59 -5.35 10.76
CA THR A 57 2.04 -5.73 12.07
C THR A 57 0.70 -5.06 12.34
N ILE A 58 -0.18 -5.77 13.05
CA ILE A 58 -1.51 -5.31 13.43
C ILE A 58 -1.63 -5.38 14.96
N PRO A 59 -1.70 -4.23 15.66
CA PRO A 59 -1.93 -4.20 17.09
C PRO A 59 -3.42 -4.46 17.42
N VAL A 60 -3.65 -5.24 18.46
CA VAL A 60 -4.97 -5.56 19.00
C VAL A 60 -5.00 -5.26 20.51
N PRO A 61 -5.68 -4.19 20.95
CA PRO A 61 -6.30 -3.13 20.17
C PRO A 61 -5.29 -2.15 19.55
N ASP A 62 -5.79 -1.22 18.75
CA ASP A 62 -5.01 -0.10 18.22
C ASP A 62 -4.51 0.80 19.36
N PRO A 63 -3.37 1.50 19.18
CA PRO A 63 -2.71 2.23 20.26
C PRO A 63 -3.59 3.32 20.90
N ALA A 64 -4.55 3.90 20.16
CA ALA A 64 -5.51 4.86 20.72
C ALA A 64 -6.48 4.23 21.73
N ARG A 65 -6.55 2.89 21.76
CA ARG A 65 -7.39 2.08 22.66
C ARG A 65 -6.54 1.14 23.51
N ALA A 66 -5.25 1.45 23.67
CA ALA A 66 -4.37 0.69 24.55
C ALA A 66 -4.95 0.60 25.97
N GLY A 67 -4.81 -0.56 26.62
CA GLY A 67 -5.37 -0.82 27.95
C GLY A 67 -6.81 -1.31 27.97
N GLN A 68 -7.51 -1.28 26.84
CA GLN A 68 -8.85 -1.86 26.69
C GLN A 68 -8.79 -3.37 26.43
N ALA A 69 -9.90 -4.06 26.72
CA ALA A 69 -10.10 -5.47 26.41
C ALA A 69 -10.92 -5.63 25.12
N ILE A 70 -10.89 -6.82 24.53
CA ILE A 70 -11.62 -7.16 23.31
C ILE A 70 -12.79 -8.09 23.66
N ALA A 71 -14.01 -7.66 23.41
CA ALA A 71 -15.19 -8.51 23.56
C ALA A 71 -15.21 -9.60 22.47
N PRO A 72 -15.97 -10.71 22.66
CA PRO A 72 -16.06 -11.80 21.69
C PRO A 72 -16.47 -11.35 20.27
N ASP A 73 -17.26 -10.28 20.19
CA ASP A 73 -17.71 -9.71 18.92
C ASP A 73 -16.64 -8.84 18.24
N GLY A 74 -15.51 -8.57 18.90
CA GLY A 74 -14.42 -7.72 18.40
C GLY A 74 -14.55 -6.24 18.75
N THR A 75 -15.50 -5.84 19.60
CA THR A 75 -15.52 -4.48 20.15
C THR A 75 -14.49 -4.29 21.25
N THR A 76 -14.04 -3.04 21.41
CA THR A 76 -13.20 -2.68 22.56
C THR A 76 -14.07 -2.32 23.75
N VAL A 77 -13.83 -2.97 24.87
CA VAL A 77 -14.55 -2.77 26.13
C VAL A 77 -13.58 -2.45 27.27
N THR A 78 -14.11 -1.98 28.39
CA THR A 78 -13.30 -1.72 29.59
C THR A 78 -12.65 -3.03 30.06
N ARG A 79 -11.39 -2.94 30.48
CA ARG A 79 -10.66 -4.09 31.05
C ARG A 79 -11.40 -4.62 32.29
N GLY A 80 -11.50 -5.95 32.40
CA GLY A 80 -12.25 -6.62 33.47
C GLY A 80 -13.72 -6.91 33.13
N THR A 81 -14.20 -6.56 31.93
CA THR A 81 -15.52 -6.99 31.45
C THR A 81 -15.56 -8.51 31.30
N SER A 82 -16.57 -9.17 31.88
CA SER A 82 -16.71 -10.63 31.79
C SER A 82 -16.78 -11.12 30.35
N GLY A 83 -16.04 -12.18 30.05
CA GLY A 83 -15.96 -12.77 28.71
C GLY A 83 -15.16 -11.95 27.70
N ALA A 84 -14.54 -10.84 28.10
CA ALA A 84 -13.62 -10.10 27.26
C ALA A 84 -12.18 -10.61 27.40
N PHE A 85 -11.44 -10.54 26.31
CA PHE A 85 -10.05 -10.99 26.21
C PHE A 85 -9.08 -9.82 26.40
N PRO A 86 -7.89 -10.04 26.99
CA PRO A 86 -6.92 -8.98 27.25
C PRO A 86 -6.39 -8.35 25.97
N GLY A 87 -6.32 -7.02 25.92
CA GLY A 87 -5.63 -6.31 24.84
C GLY A 87 -4.11 -6.33 24.97
N GLY A 88 -3.42 -5.76 23.97
CA GLY A 88 -1.98 -5.54 23.99
C GLY A 88 -1.17 -6.54 23.17
N ARG A 89 -1.83 -7.33 22.32
CA ARG A 89 -1.17 -8.27 21.43
C ARG A 89 -0.88 -7.61 20.09
N VAL A 90 0.25 -7.98 19.47
CA VAL A 90 0.60 -7.55 18.12
C VAL A 90 0.73 -8.81 17.27
N PHE A 91 0.06 -8.82 16.14
CA PHE A 91 0.08 -9.94 15.20
C PHE A 91 0.79 -9.52 13.91
N THR A 92 1.45 -10.47 13.26
CA THR A 92 2.01 -10.24 11.92
C THR A 92 0.91 -10.34 10.86
N GLY A 93 1.18 -9.80 9.67
CA GLY A 93 0.28 -9.93 8.52
C GLY A 93 0.10 -11.39 8.12
N GLU A 94 1.14 -12.22 8.25
CA GLU A 94 1.07 -13.66 8.02
C GLU A 94 0.12 -14.36 8.99
N ASP A 95 0.22 -14.06 10.28
CA ASP A 95 -0.64 -14.64 11.32
C ASP A 95 -2.11 -14.30 11.05
N VAL A 96 -2.37 -13.03 10.76
CA VAL A 96 -3.72 -12.54 10.45
C VAL A 96 -4.23 -13.15 9.15
N ARG A 97 -3.40 -13.28 8.12
CA ARG A 97 -3.78 -13.93 6.85
C ARG A 97 -4.17 -15.38 7.08
N SER A 98 -3.40 -16.11 7.88
CA SER A 98 -3.69 -17.50 8.25
C SER A 98 -5.01 -17.59 9.03
N GLY A 99 -5.18 -16.74 10.04
CA GLY A 99 -6.41 -16.67 10.85
C GLY A 99 -7.66 -16.33 10.04
N LEU A 100 -7.57 -15.38 9.11
CA LEU A 100 -8.67 -15.01 8.22
C LEU A 100 -9.04 -16.12 7.21
N ARG A 101 -8.14 -17.07 6.96
CA ARG A 101 -8.38 -18.28 6.15
C ARG A 101 -8.98 -19.44 6.95
N GLY A 102 -9.24 -19.24 8.24
CA GLY A 102 -9.79 -20.27 9.13
C GLY A 102 -8.76 -20.88 10.09
N GLY A 103 -7.52 -20.39 10.09
CA GLY A 103 -6.53 -20.73 11.11
C GLY A 103 -6.81 -20.07 12.46
N ASN A 104 -5.96 -20.35 13.44
CA ASN A 104 -5.95 -19.65 14.73
C ASN A 104 -4.77 -18.67 14.78
N LEU A 105 -4.91 -17.59 15.56
CA LEU A 105 -3.81 -16.67 15.83
C LEU A 105 -2.79 -17.30 16.80
N PRO A 106 -1.49 -16.96 16.68
CA PRO A 106 -0.46 -17.55 17.51
C PRO A 106 -0.56 -17.10 18.97
N GLY A 107 -0.44 -18.07 19.87
CA GLY A 107 -0.45 -17.87 21.32
C GLY A 107 -1.81 -17.43 21.87
N THR A 108 -2.91 -17.69 21.15
CA THR A 108 -4.28 -17.42 21.60
C THR A 108 -5.10 -18.69 21.64
N GLY A 109 -6.03 -18.79 22.59
CA GLY A 109 -7.10 -19.80 22.54
C GLY A 109 -8.01 -19.62 21.32
N TYR A 110 -8.88 -20.60 21.04
CA TYR A 110 -9.80 -20.52 19.90
C TYR A 110 -10.73 -19.29 19.99
N GLU A 111 -11.41 -19.11 21.12
CA GLU A 111 -12.37 -18.02 21.34
C GLU A 111 -11.68 -16.65 21.35
N GLU A 112 -10.52 -16.57 22.01
CA GLU A 112 -9.67 -15.38 22.06
C GLU A 112 -9.21 -14.97 20.65
N GLY A 113 -8.72 -15.93 19.87
CA GLY A 113 -8.31 -15.72 18.49
C GLY A 113 -9.47 -15.22 17.62
N GLN A 114 -10.66 -15.79 17.78
CA GLN A 114 -11.85 -15.31 17.07
C GLN A 114 -12.23 -13.88 17.46
N ALA A 115 -12.16 -13.53 18.74
CA ALA A 115 -12.42 -12.16 19.20
C ALA A 115 -11.46 -11.15 18.57
N TYR A 116 -10.17 -11.47 18.51
CA TYR A 116 -9.17 -10.62 17.86
C TYR A 116 -9.35 -10.54 16.35
N LEU A 117 -9.69 -11.65 15.68
CA LEU A 117 -10.01 -11.63 14.25
C LEU A 117 -11.26 -10.80 13.98
N ASN A 118 -12.28 -10.87 14.84
CA ASN A 118 -13.47 -10.02 14.76
C ASN A 118 -13.12 -8.54 14.91
N TYR A 119 -12.20 -8.21 15.83
CA TYR A 119 -11.68 -6.85 15.98
C TYR A 119 -10.95 -6.37 14.71
N ILE A 120 -10.09 -7.22 14.13
CA ILE A 120 -9.32 -6.90 12.91
C ILE A 120 -10.26 -6.65 11.72
N ARG A 121 -11.29 -7.49 11.53
CA ARG A 121 -12.32 -7.31 10.48
C ARG A 121 -13.06 -5.97 10.57
N ARG A 122 -13.11 -5.37 11.77
CA ARG A 122 -13.75 -4.08 12.04
C ARG A 122 -12.81 -2.88 11.98
N LEU A 123 -11.54 -3.08 11.61
CA LEU A 123 -10.63 -1.95 11.40
C LEU A 123 -11.18 -1.05 10.29
N ARG A 124 -11.14 0.26 10.53
CA ARG A 124 -11.59 1.30 9.60
C ARG A 124 -10.38 2.13 9.18
N HIS A 125 -10.52 2.86 8.07
CA HIS A 125 -9.54 3.86 7.63
C HIS A 125 -9.12 4.77 8.80
N GLY A 126 -7.82 5.05 8.91
CA GLY A 126 -7.25 5.86 9.99
C GLY A 126 -6.96 5.12 11.30
N ARG A 127 -7.31 3.83 11.43
CA ARG A 127 -6.91 3.00 12.58
C ARG A 127 -5.59 2.29 12.30
N SER A 128 -4.74 2.16 13.32
CA SER A 128 -3.47 1.42 13.21
C SER A 128 -3.73 -0.04 12.83
N GLY A 129 -2.92 -0.57 11.90
CA GLY A 129 -3.10 -1.91 11.35
C GLY A 129 -4.15 -2.03 10.24
N PHE A 130 -4.98 -1.01 9.99
CA PHE A 130 -5.95 -1.04 8.88
C PHE A 130 -5.26 -1.17 7.52
N THR A 131 -4.16 -0.44 7.30
CA THR A 131 -3.41 -0.51 6.04
C THR A 131 -2.85 -1.91 5.78
N CYS A 132 -2.36 -2.57 6.83
CA CYS A 132 -1.92 -3.97 6.77
C CYS A 132 -3.09 -4.89 6.40
N TYR A 133 -4.21 -4.79 7.13
CA TYR A 133 -5.41 -5.57 6.86
C TYR A 133 -5.98 -5.36 5.44
N ALA A 134 -6.02 -4.11 4.97
CA ALA A 134 -6.50 -3.77 3.63
C ALA A 134 -5.62 -4.41 2.54
N SER A 135 -4.30 -4.38 2.71
CA SER A 135 -3.37 -5.03 1.78
C SER A 135 -3.55 -6.55 1.77
N LEU A 136 -3.84 -7.18 2.91
CA LEU A 136 -4.18 -8.61 2.98
C LEU A 136 -5.48 -8.96 2.24
N MET A 137 -6.47 -8.06 2.26
CA MET A 137 -7.72 -8.25 1.53
C MET A 137 -7.55 -8.05 0.02
N ALA A 138 -6.68 -7.15 -0.41
CA ALA A 138 -6.36 -6.95 -1.83
C ALA A 138 -5.53 -8.10 -2.42
N ALA A 139 -4.75 -8.79 -1.59
CA ALA A 139 -3.92 -9.95 -1.98
C ALA A 139 -4.63 -11.31 -1.81
N ARG A 140 -5.94 -11.30 -1.56
CA ARG A 140 -6.80 -12.48 -1.55
C ARG A 140 -7.32 -12.75 -2.95
#